data_AF-A0AAU6A7T9-F1
#
_entry.id   AF-A0AAU6A7T9-F1
#
_cell.length_a   1.000
_cell.length_b   1.000
_cell.length_c   1.000
_cell.angle_alpha   90.00
_cell.angle_beta   90.00
_cell.angle_gamma   90.00
#
_symmetry.space_group_name_H-M   'P 1'
#
loop_
_entity.id
_entity.type
_entity.pdbx_description
1 polymer ?
#
loop_
_entity_poly.entity_id
_entity_poly.type
_entity_poly.pdbx_seq_one_letter_code
_entity_poly.pdbx_strand_id
1 'polypeptide(L)'
;MIVLSWLVLLLPPAVSLVRTATAPTLDSLRLPLAGMVLCVAHAVLGFAVGCWIPRVIAMPILAVADWITVAFTRAVLPYWPRHVSGQFDTLGFGEVPSLVTTAVPVLLAGGIAVGLMIVWLPYGWRALRVVVAAVVAVGGVLGAYHTAVDWSATPPLTGGHVEMKCVGGAPRMCVPEFESRALPQVQRDTANALRVLRDAGATSAQPRLITDSYVDGRRQKPSTDTVWRMELTGPVQSGDAVYQIMVRTLHFRCEKVDALSVHSAWLWGARKTGQEQAYRKRREQEGADPLAQKLEKQVEATVTQVLAEPRADQAKWIRQTLDTCEVKAS
;
A
#
# COMPACT_ATOMS: atom_id res chain seq x y z
N MET A 1 8.82 -27.82 22.72
CA MET A 1 7.64 -27.03 22.31
C MET A 1 8.06 -25.63 21.85
N ILE A 2 8.48 -24.71 22.74
CA ILE A 2 8.81 -23.31 22.35
C ILE A 2 9.83 -23.22 21.21
N VAL A 3 10.97 -23.92 21.32
CA VAL A 3 12.01 -23.93 20.26
C VAL A 3 11.44 -24.42 18.92
N LEU A 4 10.61 -25.46 18.94
CA LEU A 4 9.98 -25.99 17.72
C LEU A 4 8.99 -24.98 17.12
N SER A 5 8.17 -24.32 17.96
CA SER A 5 7.25 -23.27 17.52
C SER A 5 8.00 -22.09 16.91
N TRP A 6 9.10 -21.65 17.53
CA TRP A 6 9.95 -20.59 16.99
C TRP A 6 10.63 -21.00 15.68
N LEU A 7 11.07 -22.25 15.55
CA LEU A 7 11.60 -22.77 14.28
C LEU A 7 10.54 -22.72 13.17
N VAL A 8 9.29 -23.11 13.46
CA VAL A 8 8.18 -23.02 12.49
C VAL A 8 7.91 -21.57 12.07
N LEU A 9 8.04 -20.61 12.99
CA LEU A 9 7.85 -19.18 12.70
C LEU A 9 9.02 -18.57 11.91
N LEU A 10 10.27 -18.93 12.23
CA LEU A 10 11.48 -18.28 11.70
C LEU A 10 12.04 -18.94 10.44
N LEU A 11 11.86 -20.24 10.27
CA LEU A 11 12.45 -20.97 9.14
C LEU A 11 11.90 -20.50 7.78
N PRO A 12 10.59 -20.34 7.57
CA PRO A 12 10.08 -19.84 6.29
C PRO A 12 10.61 -18.44 5.90
N PRO A 13 10.56 -17.40 6.77
CA PRO A 13 11.12 -16.10 6.41
C PRO A 13 12.63 -16.14 6.26
N ALA A 14 13.37 -16.92 7.06
CA ALA A 14 14.82 -17.07 6.89
C ALA A 14 15.17 -17.68 5.51
N VAL A 15 14.48 -18.73 5.09
CA VAL A 15 14.65 -19.33 3.76
C VAL A 15 14.31 -18.33 2.66
N SER A 16 13.25 -17.53 2.83
CA SER A 16 12.85 -16.50 1.88
C SER A 16 13.88 -15.39 1.74
N LEU A 17 14.41 -14.87 2.85
CA LEU A 17 15.48 -13.86 2.87
C LEU A 17 16.75 -14.38 2.19
N VAL A 18 17.15 -15.62 2.49
CA VAL A 18 18.32 -16.27 1.85
C VAL A 18 18.11 -16.42 0.35
N ARG A 19 16.92 -16.88 -0.09
CA ARG A 19 16.61 -17.03 -1.53
C ARG A 19 16.60 -15.71 -2.29
N THR A 20 16.27 -14.62 -1.63
CA THR A 20 16.21 -13.28 -2.23
C THR A 20 17.48 -12.47 -2.00
N ALA A 21 18.48 -13.03 -1.29
CA ALA A 21 19.69 -12.34 -0.87
C ALA A 21 19.42 -11.01 -0.15
N THR A 22 18.34 -10.94 0.64
CA THR A 22 17.92 -9.75 1.37
C THR A 22 18.29 -9.85 2.84
N ALA A 23 18.77 -8.75 3.43
CA ALA A 23 19.02 -8.68 4.86
C ALA A 23 17.71 -8.40 5.63
N PRO A 24 17.49 -8.99 6.81
CA PRO A 24 16.31 -8.68 7.61
C PRO A 24 16.36 -7.21 8.07
N THR A 25 15.26 -6.49 7.91
CA THR A 25 15.07 -5.15 8.47
C THR A 25 14.39 -5.24 9.85
N LEU A 26 14.48 -4.19 10.67
CA LEU A 26 13.76 -4.16 11.96
C LEU A 26 12.24 -4.30 11.77
N ASP A 27 11.68 -3.72 10.71
CA ASP A 27 10.26 -3.86 10.37
C ASP A 27 9.87 -5.30 10.07
N SER A 28 10.74 -6.05 9.37
CA SER A 28 10.52 -7.47 9.05
C SER A 28 10.49 -8.38 10.28
N LEU A 29 11.13 -7.96 11.39
CA LEU A 29 11.21 -8.74 12.63
C LEU A 29 9.98 -8.56 13.55
N ARG A 30 9.14 -7.54 13.33
CA ARG A 30 8.01 -7.22 14.21
C ARG A 30 7.04 -8.40 14.39
N LEU A 31 6.60 -8.99 13.29
CA LEU A 31 5.65 -10.12 13.30
C LEU A 31 6.29 -11.39 13.89
N PRO A 32 7.49 -11.83 13.47
CA PRO A 32 8.17 -12.96 14.11
C PRO A 32 8.36 -12.78 15.62
N LEU A 33 8.81 -11.60 16.06
CA LEU A 33 9.02 -11.31 17.48
C LEU A 33 7.70 -11.37 18.27
N ALA A 34 6.63 -10.76 17.76
CA ALA A 34 5.31 -10.86 18.36
C ALA A 34 4.84 -12.32 18.45
N GLY A 35 4.99 -13.09 17.36
CA GLY A 35 4.68 -14.52 17.34
C GLY A 35 5.48 -15.33 18.37
N MET A 36 6.78 -15.05 18.51
CA MET A 36 7.63 -15.72 19.50
C MET A 36 7.16 -15.45 20.93
N VAL A 37 6.80 -14.21 21.26
CA VAL A 37 6.24 -13.82 22.56
C VAL A 37 4.89 -14.51 22.80
N LEU A 38 4.03 -14.55 21.78
CA LEU A 38 2.74 -15.25 21.85
C LEU A 38 2.93 -16.75 22.11
N CYS A 39 3.92 -17.42 21.50
CA CYS A 39 4.22 -18.82 21.81
C CYS A 39 4.57 -19.03 23.29
N VAL A 40 5.34 -18.11 23.89
CA VAL A 40 5.68 -18.18 25.32
C VAL A 40 4.43 -17.97 26.18
N ALA A 41 3.58 -16.99 25.83
CA ALA A 41 2.34 -16.72 26.55
C ALA A 41 1.39 -17.94 26.53
N HIS A 42 1.20 -18.57 25.37
CA HIS A 42 0.36 -19.77 25.27
C HIS A 42 0.97 -20.99 25.98
N ALA A 43 2.30 -21.10 26.03
CA ALA A 43 2.96 -22.13 26.82
C ALA A 43 2.70 -21.96 28.33
N VAL A 44 2.72 -20.72 28.84
CA VAL A 44 2.38 -20.39 30.23
C VAL A 44 0.91 -20.71 30.52
N LEU A 45 -0.01 -20.31 29.63
CA LEU A 45 -1.44 -20.62 29.75
C LEU A 45 -1.69 -22.14 29.78
N GLY A 46 -1.09 -22.88 28.85
CA GLY A 46 -1.22 -24.34 28.79
C GLY A 46 -0.62 -25.03 30.01
N PHE A 47 0.52 -24.55 30.52
CA PHE A 47 1.10 -25.05 31.77
C PHE A 47 0.17 -24.81 32.96
N ALA A 48 -0.40 -23.60 33.07
CA ALA A 48 -1.34 -23.27 34.12
C ALA A 48 -2.52 -24.23 34.14
N VAL A 49 -3.17 -24.45 33.00
CA VAL A 49 -4.31 -25.38 32.88
C VAL A 49 -3.89 -26.82 33.17
N GLY A 50 -2.71 -27.24 32.70
CA GLY A 50 -2.14 -28.56 32.96
C GLY A 50 -1.81 -28.85 34.43
N CYS A 51 -1.74 -27.82 35.29
CA CYS A 51 -1.64 -28.00 36.74
C CYS A 51 -2.99 -28.40 37.39
N TRP A 52 -4.12 -28.11 36.74
CA TRP A 52 -5.46 -28.36 37.29
C TRP A 52 -6.19 -29.54 36.63
N ILE A 53 -5.86 -29.86 35.37
CA ILE A 53 -6.57 -30.86 34.55
C ILE A 53 -5.60 -31.96 34.08
N PRO A 54 -6.02 -33.24 34.01
CA PRO A 54 -5.20 -34.30 33.43
C PRO A 54 -4.71 -33.97 32.02
N ARG A 55 -3.41 -34.13 31.77
CA ARG A 55 -2.73 -33.72 30.52
C ARG A 55 -3.35 -34.33 29.26
N VAL A 56 -3.83 -35.57 29.36
CA VAL A 56 -4.47 -36.31 28.25
C VAL A 56 -5.74 -35.62 27.76
N ILE A 57 -6.47 -34.94 28.65
CA ILE A 57 -7.73 -34.26 28.34
C ILE A 57 -7.50 -32.76 28.10
N ALA A 58 -6.58 -32.14 28.86
CA ALA A 58 -6.29 -30.71 28.74
C ALA A 58 -5.80 -30.32 27.34
N MET A 59 -4.94 -31.14 26.73
CA MET A 59 -4.35 -30.83 25.43
C MET A 59 -5.38 -30.71 24.28
N PRO A 60 -6.26 -31.70 24.02
CA PRO A 60 -7.26 -31.59 22.95
C PRO A 60 -8.30 -30.49 23.24
N ILE A 61 -8.71 -30.30 24.50
CA ILE A 61 -9.66 -29.24 24.86
C ILE A 61 -9.06 -27.87 24.57
N LEU A 62 -7.82 -27.62 25.00
CA LEU A 62 -7.15 -26.34 24.74
C LEU A 62 -6.92 -26.10 23.26
N ALA A 63 -6.54 -27.13 22.48
CA ALA A 63 -6.38 -27.00 21.05
C ALA A 63 -7.69 -26.60 20.34
N VAL A 64 -8.82 -27.23 20.71
CA VAL A 64 -10.13 -26.91 20.15
C VAL A 64 -10.60 -25.53 20.62
N ALA A 65 -10.46 -25.22 21.91
CA ALA A 65 -10.87 -23.94 22.47
C ALA A 65 -10.07 -22.78 21.86
N ASP A 66 -8.75 -22.93 21.72
CA ASP A 66 -7.87 -21.95 21.09
C ASP A 66 -8.24 -21.75 19.62
N TRP A 67 -8.41 -22.85 18.88
CA TRP A 67 -8.82 -22.79 17.48
C TRP A 67 -10.18 -22.08 17.31
N ILE A 68 -11.19 -22.42 18.12
CA ILE A 68 -12.50 -21.76 18.07
C ILE A 68 -12.35 -20.28 18.41
N THR A 69 -11.66 -19.95 19.51
CA THR A 69 -11.55 -18.57 20.00
C THR A 69 -10.75 -17.69 19.05
N VAL A 70 -9.74 -18.23 18.35
CA VAL A 70 -8.93 -17.47 17.41
C VAL A 70 -9.54 -17.47 16.02
N ALA A 71 -9.89 -18.62 15.46
CA ALA A 71 -10.36 -18.71 14.07
C ALA A 71 -11.74 -18.06 13.89
N PHE A 72 -12.66 -18.24 14.84
CA PHE A 72 -14.01 -17.70 14.74
C PHE A 72 -14.04 -16.17 14.76
N THR A 73 -13.02 -15.52 15.34
CA THR A 73 -12.95 -14.05 15.42
C THR A 73 -12.93 -13.37 14.05
N ARG A 74 -12.47 -14.05 12.99
CA ARG A 74 -12.52 -13.51 11.62
C ARG A 74 -13.94 -13.37 11.06
N ALA A 75 -14.87 -14.22 11.52
CA ALA A 75 -16.20 -14.34 10.94
C ALA A 75 -17.25 -13.45 11.64
N VAL A 76 -16.86 -12.70 12.67
CA VAL A 76 -17.81 -11.95 13.50
C VAL A 76 -17.60 -10.44 13.41
N LEU A 77 -18.71 -9.72 13.61
CA LEU A 77 -18.74 -8.29 13.91
C LEU A 77 -19.11 -8.11 15.39
N PRO A 78 -18.59 -7.10 16.09
CA PRO A 78 -17.63 -6.07 15.64
C PRO A 78 -16.22 -6.63 15.36
N TYR A 79 -15.36 -5.85 14.71
CA TYR A 79 -14.07 -6.31 14.19
C TYR A 79 -12.93 -6.47 15.21
N TRP A 80 -13.06 -5.87 16.39
CA TRP A 80 -11.99 -5.87 17.39
C TRP A 80 -11.53 -7.27 17.85
N PRO A 81 -12.37 -8.33 17.95
CA PRO A 81 -11.94 -9.63 18.45
C PRO A 81 -10.83 -10.25 17.60
N ARG A 82 -10.88 -10.07 16.28
CA ARG A 82 -9.82 -10.60 15.40
C ARG A 82 -8.50 -9.86 15.54
N HIS A 83 -8.54 -8.58 15.87
CA HIS A 83 -7.32 -7.79 16.07
C HIS A 83 -6.63 -8.18 17.37
N VAL A 84 -7.41 -8.40 18.42
CA VAL A 84 -6.92 -8.86 19.72
C VAL A 84 -6.46 -10.32 19.70
N SER A 85 -7.05 -11.17 18.86
CA SER A 85 -6.57 -12.55 18.64
C SER A 85 -5.35 -12.65 17.72
N GLY A 86 -4.87 -11.54 17.17
CA GLY A 86 -3.68 -11.50 16.30
C GLY A 86 -3.93 -12.01 14.88
N GLN A 87 -5.18 -12.00 14.41
CA GLN A 87 -5.52 -12.35 13.04
C GLN A 87 -5.23 -11.17 12.10
N PHE A 88 -4.32 -11.41 11.15
CA PHE A 88 -3.94 -10.43 10.13
C PHE A 88 -4.52 -10.79 8.76
N ASP A 89 -5.02 -9.78 8.07
CA ASP A 89 -5.30 -9.88 6.64
C ASP A 89 -3.99 -9.87 5.82
N THR A 90 -4.08 -10.10 4.51
CA THR A 90 -2.91 -10.01 3.63
C THR A 90 -2.29 -8.61 3.68
N LEU A 91 -0.95 -8.56 3.74
CA LEU A 91 -0.20 -7.31 3.66
C LEU A 91 0.03 -6.96 2.19
N GLY A 92 -0.25 -5.70 1.84
CA GLY A 92 0.05 -5.17 0.52
C GLY A 92 1.55 -4.90 0.35
N PHE A 93 1.96 -4.61 -0.88
CA PHE A 93 3.34 -4.27 -1.18
C PHE A 93 3.77 -3.00 -0.41
N GLY A 94 4.91 -3.08 0.28
CA GLY A 94 5.44 -1.97 1.09
C GLY A 94 4.67 -1.71 2.40
N GLU A 95 3.70 -2.56 2.75
CA GLU A 95 2.97 -2.47 4.01
C GLU A 95 3.60 -3.36 5.08
N VAL A 96 3.72 -2.80 6.28
CA VAL A 96 4.03 -3.57 7.49
C VAL A 96 3.05 -3.22 8.60
N PRO A 97 2.75 -4.16 9.51
CA PRO A 97 2.01 -3.85 10.72
C PRO A 97 2.69 -2.74 11.53
N SER A 98 1.88 -1.80 12.01
CA SER A 98 2.36 -0.83 12.98
C SER A 98 2.78 -1.55 14.28
N LEU A 99 3.64 -0.93 15.08
CA LEU A 99 4.04 -1.50 16.37
C LEU A 99 2.82 -1.72 17.30
N VAL A 100 1.86 -0.79 17.28
CA VAL A 100 0.61 -0.89 18.03
C VAL A 100 -0.17 -2.14 17.61
N THR A 101 -0.25 -2.36 16.30
CA THR A 101 -0.91 -3.52 15.70
C THR A 101 -0.33 -4.85 16.18
N THR A 102 1.01 -4.95 16.27
CA THR A 102 1.67 -6.15 16.81
C THR A 102 1.58 -6.25 18.33
N ALA A 103 1.48 -5.12 19.04
CA ALA A 103 1.43 -5.09 20.49
C ALA A 103 0.07 -5.55 21.04
N VAL A 104 -1.04 -5.29 20.36
CA VAL A 104 -2.39 -5.63 20.83
C VAL A 104 -2.56 -7.11 21.22
N PRO A 105 -2.25 -8.11 20.37
CA PRO A 105 -2.36 -9.52 20.77
C PRO A 105 -1.35 -9.89 21.87
N VAL A 106 -0.18 -9.25 21.88
CA VAL A 106 0.85 -9.44 22.92
C VAL A 106 0.37 -8.90 24.27
N LEU A 107 -0.34 -7.77 24.30
CA LEU A 107 -0.91 -7.20 25.52
C LEU A 107 -1.98 -8.13 26.12
N LEU A 108 -2.85 -8.70 25.27
CA LEU A 108 -3.86 -9.66 25.74
C LEU A 108 -3.18 -10.91 26.33
N ALA A 109 -2.48 -11.67 25.50
CA ALA A 109 -1.95 -12.97 25.90
C ALA A 109 -0.81 -12.82 26.92
N GLY A 110 0.07 -11.84 26.70
CA GLY A 110 1.18 -11.53 27.59
C GLY A 110 0.72 -11.00 28.94
N GLY A 111 -0.29 -10.13 29.00
CA GLY A 111 -0.84 -9.64 30.27
C GLY A 111 -1.37 -10.77 31.15
N ILE A 112 -2.12 -11.70 30.56
CA ILE A 112 -2.63 -12.88 31.29
C ILE A 112 -1.47 -13.79 31.71
N ALA A 113 -0.52 -14.08 30.81
CA ALA A 113 0.62 -14.94 31.11
C ALA A 113 1.50 -14.36 32.23
N VAL A 114 1.81 -13.07 32.19
CA VAL A 114 2.57 -12.38 33.24
C VAL A 114 1.80 -12.40 34.56
N GLY A 115 0.48 -12.18 34.54
CA GLY A 115 -0.37 -12.33 35.72
C GLY A 115 -0.24 -13.71 36.37
N LEU A 116 -0.32 -14.79 35.58
CA LEU A 116 -0.15 -16.16 36.06
C LEU A 116 1.25 -16.41 36.65
N MET A 117 2.29 -15.92 35.97
CA MET A 117 3.67 -16.02 36.47
C MET A 117 3.85 -15.30 37.81
N ILE A 118 3.21 -14.14 38.02
CA ILE A 118 3.24 -13.40 39.29
C ILE A 118 2.62 -14.23 40.42
N VAL A 119 1.53 -14.96 40.15
CA VAL A 119 0.92 -15.86 41.14
C VAL A 119 1.90 -16.96 41.56
N TRP A 120 2.71 -17.48 40.64
CA TRP A 120 3.70 -18.54 40.91
C TRP A 120 4.98 -18.07 41.60
N LEU A 121 5.22 -16.77 41.78
CA LEU A 121 6.43 -16.29 42.46
C LEU A 121 6.48 -16.84 43.90
N PRO A 122 7.64 -17.33 44.39
CA PRO A 122 7.71 -17.94 45.71
C PRO A 122 7.74 -16.92 46.86
N TYR A 123 7.96 -15.64 46.56
CA TYR A 123 8.16 -14.58 47.56
C TYR A 123 6.94 -13.67 47.73
N GLY A 124 6.73 -13.16 48.95
CA GLY A 124 5.72 -12.13 49.26
C GLY A 124 4.31 -12.67 49.60
N TRP A 125 3.46 -11.74 50.06
CA TRP A 125 2.10 -12.03 50.53
C TRP A 125 1.20 -12.51 49.38
N ARG A 126 0.57 -13.68 49.56
CA ARG A 126 -0.28 -14.30 48.53
C ARG A 126 -1.39 -13.37 48.05
N ALA A 127 -2.08 -12.70 48.98
CA ALA A 127 -3.15 -11.76 48.65
C ALA A 127 -2.66 -10.61 47.77
N LEU A 128 -1.51 -10.01 48.09
CA LEU A 128 -0.92 -8.94 47.28
C LEU A 128 -0.56 -9.43 45.88
N ARG A 129 0.03 -10.63 45.76
CA ARG A 129 0.34 -11.22 44.45
C ARG A 129 -0.90 -11.46 43.59
N VAL A 130 -1.98 -11.96 44.17
CA VAL A 130 -3.24 -12.16 43.44
C VAL A 130 -3.79 -10.82 42.95
N VAL A 131 -3.76 -9.78 43.79
CA VAL A 131 -4.20 -8.44 43.38
C VAL A 131 -3.34 -7.90 42.24
N VAL A 132 -2.01 -7.95 42.36
CA VAL A 132 -1.10 -7.48 41.30
C VAL A 132 -1.29 -8.29 40.01
N ALA A 133 -1.40 -9.61 40.10
CA ALA A 133 -1.66 -10.48 38.97
C ALA A 133 -2.98 -10.13 38.25
N ALA A 134 -4.05 -9.91 39.01
CA ALA A 134 -5.35 -9.51 38.48
C ALA A 134 -5.27 -8.15 37.79
N VAL A 135 -4.60 -7.16 38.41
CA VAL A 135 -4.40 -5.83 37.81
C VAL A 135 -3.63 -5.93 36.48
N VAL A 136 -2.56 -6.72 36.43
CA VAL A 136 -1.76 -6.90 35.20
C VAL A 136 -2.55 -7.62 34.11
N ALA A 137 -3.26 -8.69 34.45
CA ALA A 137 -4.07 -9.44 33.48
C ALA A 137 -5.22 -8.59 32.93
N VAL A 138 -6.00 -7.95 33.82
CA VAL A 138 -7.11 -7.07 33.44
C VAL A 138 -6.60 -5.85 32.66
N GLY A 139 -5.47 -5.26 33.07
CA GLY A 139 -4.84 -4.15 32.36
C GLY A 139 -4.41 -4.52 30.94
N GLY A 140 -3.85 -5.73 30.74
CA GLY A 140 -3.50 -6.24 29.41
C GLY A 140 -4.73 -6.45 28.52
N VAL A 141 -5.78 -7.07 29.06
CA VAL A 141 -7.06 -7.30 28.36
C VAL A 141 -7.73 -5.98 27.98
N LEU A 142 -7.91 -5.07 28.94
CA LEU A 142 -8.55 -3.78 28.71
C LEU A 142 -7.71 -2.90 27.79
N GLY A 143 -6.38 -2.92 27.93
CA GLY A 143 -5.47 -2.19 27.06
C GLY A 143 -5.57 -2.67 25.60
N ALA A 144 -5.58 -3.98 25.39
CA ALA A 144 -5.77 -4.56 24.05
C ALA A 144 -7.14 -4.21 23.46
N TYR A 145 -8.21 -4.32 24.26
CA TYR A 145 -9.57 -3.96 23.85
C TYR A 145 -9.70 -2.48 23.49
N HIS A 146 -9.33 -1.56 24.39
CA HIS A 146 -9.45 -0.12 24.14
C HIS A 146 -8.60 0.35 22.97
N THR A 147 -7.47 -0.31 22.72
CA THR A 147 -6.64 0.02 21.56
C THR A 147 -7.30 -0.41 20.25
N ALA A 148 -8.00 -1.55 20.22
CA ALA A 148 -8.50 -2.17 19.00
C ALA A 148 -10.01 -2.02 18.74
N VAL A 149 -10.78 -1.51 19.71
CA VAL A 149 -12.25 -1.42 19.63
C VAL A 149 -12.73 -0.61 18.44
N ASP A 150 -12.04 0.49 18.12
CA ASP A 150 -12.38 1.40 17.04
C ASP A 150 -11.69 1.05 15.71
N TRP A 151 -10.97 -0.08 15.65
CA TRP A 151 -10.31 -0.48 14.42
C TRP A 151 -11.30 -1.02 13.40
N SER A 152 -11.07 -0.64 12.15
CA SER A 152 -11.90 -1.04 11.02
C SER A 152 -11.63 -2.48 10.57
N ALA A 153 -12.08 -2.80 9.36
CA ALA A 153 -11.75 -4.01 8.62
C ALA A 153 -10.25 -4.37 8.70
N THR A 154 -9.39 -3.35 8.64
CA THR A 154 -7.93 -3.50 8.59
C THR A 154 -7.31 -2.84 9.81
N PRO A 155 -6.35 -3.49 10.50
CA PRO A 155 -5.65 -2.84 11.60
C PRO A 155 -4.78 -1.67 11.09
N PRO A 156 -4.25 -0.82 11.99
CA PRO A 156 -3.27 0.19 11.61
C PRO A 156 -2.04 -0.42 10.92
N LEU A 157 -1.73 0.05 9.72
CA LEU A 157 -0.56 -0.37 8.93
C LEU A 157 0.27 0.85 8.61
N THR A 158 1.57 0.65 8.43
CA THR A 158 2.48 1.66 7.90
C THR A 158 2.91 1.23 6.51
N GLY A 159 2.77 2.13 5.53
CA GLY A 159 3.27 1.95 4.16
C GLY A 159 4.63 2.60 3.96
N GLY A 160 5.22 2.44 2.77
CA GLY A 160 6.50 3.03 2.38
C GLY A 160 7.72 2.22 2.83
N HIS A 161 7.52 0.97 3.26
CA HIS A 161 8.61 0.08 3.69
C HIS A 161 9.22 -0.66 2.50
N VAL A 162 9.66 0.11 1.52
CA VAL A 162 10.29 -0.38 0.29
C VAL A 162 11.50 0.48 0.03
N GLU A 163 12.61 -0.15 -0.33
CA GLU A 163 13.79 0.58 -0.77
C GLU A 163 13.50 1.29 -2.09
N MET A 164 13.61 2.62 -2.05
CA MET A 164 13.34 3.49 -3.19
C MET A 164 14.65 3.97 -3.79
N LYS A 165 14.79 3.82 -5.11
CA LYS A 165 15.87 4.45 -5.87
C LYS A 165 15.34 5.68 -6.57
N CYS A 166 16.07 6.78 -6.43
CA CYS A 166 15.72 8.05 -7.04
C CYS A 166 16.79 8.52 -8.02
N VAL A 167 16.37 9.15 -9.11
CA VAL A 167 17.26 9.74 -10.13
C VAL A 167 16.76 11.14 -10.51
N GLY A 168 17.70 12.03 -10.88
CA GLY A 168 17.41 13.37 -11.37
C GLY A 168 17.07 14.39 -10.29
N GLY A 169 16.85 15.63 -10.71
CA GLY A 169 16.51 16.76 -9.83
C GLY A 169 15.33 17.63 -10.27
N ALA A 170 14.96 17.60 -11.55
CA ALA A 170 13.88 18.43 -12.11
C ALA A 170 13.15 17.72 -13.28
N PRO A 171 12.18 16.83 -13.00
CA PRO A 171 11.80 16.33 -11.69
C PRO A 171 12.77 15.26 -11.18
N ARG A 172 12.89 15.12 -9.85
CA ARG A 172 13.42 13.91 -9.23
C ARG A 172 12.37 12.81 -9.37
N MET A 173 12.74 11.64 -9.88
CA MET A 173 11.84 10.49 -9.98
C MET A 173 12.29 9.39 -9.04
N CYS A 174 11.35 8.79 -8.32
CA CYS A 174 11.62 7.70 -7.37
C CYS A 174 10.71 6.51 -7.65
N VAL A 175 11.31 5.33 -7.77
CA VAL A 175 10.60 4.05 -7.95
C VAL A 175 11.23 3.00 -7.03
N PRO A 176 10.55 1.88 -6.76
CA PRO A 176 11.17 0.77 -6.03
C PRO A 176 12.48 0.33 -6.67
N GLU A 177 13.46 -0.10 -5.87
CA GLU A 177 14.81 -0.39 -6.40
C GLU A 177 14.81 -1.46 -7.50
N PHE A 178 13.98 -2.49 -7.38
CA PHE A 178 13.86 -3.56 -8.39
C PHE A 178 13.37 -3.05 -9.76
N GLU A 179 12.71 -1.88 -9.79
CA GLU A 179 12.24 -1.18 -11.00
C GLU A 179 13.23 -0.16 -11.55
N SER A 180 14.35 0.05 -10.87
CA SER A 180 15.18 1.22 -11.10
C SER A 180 16.05 1.18 -12.35
N ARG A 181 16.11 0.04 -13.06
CA ARG A 181 16.99 -0.14 -14.23
C ARG A 181 16.67 0.84 -15.36
N ALA A 182 15.39 1.03 -15.69
CA ALA A 182 14.94 1.94 -16.75
C ALA A 182 14.80 3.39 -16.26
N LEU A 183 14.83 3.62 -14.95
CA LEU A 183 14.53 4.92 -14.33
C LEU A 183 15.39 6.07 -14.89
N PRO A 184 16.71 5.96 -15.11
CA PRO A 184 17.49 7.08 -15.63
C PRO A 184 17.03 7.56 -17.01
N GLN A 185 16.63 6.64 -17.89
CA GLN A 185 16.12 6.99 -19.22
C GLN A 185 14.73 7.61 -19.11
N VAL A 186 13.82 6.95 -18.39
CA VAL A 186 12.45 7.44 -18.15
C VAL A 186 12.46 8.83 -17.51
N GLN A 187 13.39 9.09 -16.58
CA GLN A 187 13.53 10.39 -15.94
C GLN A 187 13.92 11.50 -16.92
N ARG A 188 14.87 11.24 -17.82
CA ARG A 188 15.26 12.20 -18.86
C ARG A 188 14.12 12.46 -19.84
N ASP A 189 13.44 11.41 -20.27
CA ASP A 189 12.34 11.52 -21.23
C ASP A 189 11.14 12.25 -20.61
N THR A 190 10.86 11.98 -19.33
CA THR A 190 9.87 12.71 -18.54
C THR A 190 10.22 14.19 -18.40
N ALA A 191 11.46 14.51 -18.03
CA ALA A 191 11.91 15.89 -17.92
C ALA A 191 11.78 16.64 -19.25
N ASN A 192 12.11 15.98 -20.36
CA ASN A 192 11.96 16.51 -21.69
C ASN A 192 10.49 16.71 -22.07
N ALA A 193 9.63 15.73 -21.82
CA ALA A 193 8.19 15.82 -22.09
C ALA A 193 7.53 16.97 -21.33
N LEU A 194 7.82 17.11 -20.03
CA LEU A 194 7.33 18.23 -19.22
C LEU A 194 7.81 19.58 -19.75
N ARG A 195 9.07 19.67 -20.18
CA ARG A 195 9.61 20.89 -20.79
C ARG A 195 8.89 21.23 -22.09
N VAL A 196 8.73 20.25 -22.99
CA VAL A 196 8.03 20.43 -24.26
C VAL A 196 6.58 20.89 -24.06
N LEU A 197 5.85 20.29 -23.12
CA LEU A 197 4.47 20.68 -22.82
C LEU A 197 4.37 22.09 -22.21
N ARG A 198 5.33 22.49 -21.36
CA ARG A 198 5.41 23.87 -20.85
C ARG A 198 5.73 24.87 -21.95
N ASP A 199 6.73 24.57 -22.78
CA ASP A 199 7.15 25.43 -23.90
C ASP A 199 6.00 25.58 -24.93
N ALA A 200 5.13 24.57 -25.05
CA ALA A 200 3.93 24.60 -25.86
C ALA A 200 2.72 25.27 -25.18
N GLY A 201 2.85 25.77 -23.96
CA GLY A 201 1.79 26.45 -23.22
C GLY A 201 0.66 25.54 -22.72
N ALA A 202 0.84 24.22 -22.73
CA ALA A 202 -0.17 23.25 -22.32
C ALA A 202 -0.25 23.06 -20.80
N THR A 203 0.79 23.45 -20.06
CA THR A 203 0.82 23.34 -18.60
C THR A 203 1.76 24.37 -17.99
N SER A 204 1.53 24.70 -16.72
CA SER A 204 2.50 25.37 -15.84
C SER A 204 3.12 24.42 -14.82
N ALA A 205 2.77 23.13 -14.86
CA ALA A 205 3.21 22.16 -13.86
C ALA A 205 4.73 21.98 -13.85
N GLN A 206 5.28 21.99 -12.64
CA GLN A 206 6.70 21.75 -12.40
C GLN A 206 6.88 20.90 -11.13
N PRO A 207 6.51 19.61 -11.19
CA PRO A 207 6.71 18.72 -10.05
C PRO A 207 8.19 18.67 -9.69
N ARG A 208 8.50 18.79 -8.39
CA ARG A 208 9.85 18.57 -7.86
C ARG A 208 10.12 17.08 -7.71
N LEU A 209 9.10 16.31 -7.36
CA LEU A 209 9.16 14.88 -7.14
C LEU A 209 8.02 14.18 -7.89
N ILE A 210 8.35 13.14 -8.64
CA ILE A 210 7.39 12.15 -9.13
C ILE A 210 7.77 10.82 -8.49
N THR A 211 6.89 10.26 -7.67
CA THR A 211 7.16 9.03 -6.93
C THR A 211 6.08 8.00 -7.19
N ASP A 212 6.46 6.73 -7.13
CA ASP A 212 5.52 5.64 -7.20
C ASP A 212 4.53 5.69 -6.01
N SER A 213 3.22 5.59 -6.27
CA SER A 213 2.19 5.48 -5.23
C SER A 213 1.97 4.05 -4.76
N TYR A 214 2.45 3.04 -5.50
CA TYR A 214 2.31 1.63 -5.14
C TYR A 214 2.95 1.31 -3.77
N VAL A 215 4.00 2.06 -3.40
CA VAL A 215 4.69 1.89 -2.11
C VAL A 215 3.94 2.50 -0.93
N ASP A 216 2.95 3.37 -1.14
CA ASP A 216 2.12 3.90 -0.04
C ASP A 216 1.14 2.83 0.51
N GLY A 217 1.06 1.66 -0.14
CA GLY A 217 0.17 0.57 0.24
C GLY A 217 -1.29 0.87 -0.06
N ARG A 218 -2.21 0.29 0.73
CA ARG A 218 -3.66 0.43 0.53
C ARG A 218 -4.19 1.83 0.85
N ARG A 219 -3.39 2.67 1.54
CA ARG A 219 -3.72 4.06 1.86
C ARG A 219 -2.83 4.99 1.05
N GLN A 220 -3.10 5.05 -0.26
CA GLN A 220 -2.39 5.94 -1.17
C GLN A 220 -2.53 7.40 -0.73
N LYS A 221 -1.42 8.14 -0.76
CA LYS A 221 -1.42 9.57 -0.45
C LYS A 221 -1.79 10.36 -1.71
N PRO A 222 -2.56 11.46 -1.58
CA PRO A 222 -2.88 12.30 -2.72
C PRO A 222 -1.62 12.95 -3.30
N SER A 223 -1.68 13.23 -4.61
CA SER A 223 -0.72 14.12 -5.27
C SER A 223 -0.92 15.57 -4.83
N THR A 224 0.15 16.35 -4.90
CA THR A 224 0.16 17.81 -4.69
C THR A 224 0.78 18.48 -5.90
N ASP A 225 0.78 19.81 -5.97
CA ASP A 225 1.35 20.56 -7.11
C ASP A 225 2.85 20.27 -7.33
N THR A 226 3.58 19.97 -6.27
CA THR A 226 5.04 19.75 -6.31
C THR A 226 5.46 18.29 -6.17
N VAL A 227 4.57 17.43 -5.65
CA VAL A 227 4.82 16.00 -5.45
C VAL A 227 3.72 15.21 -6.13
N TRP A 228 4.07 14.58 -7.25
CA TRP A 228 3.18 13.70 -7.97
C TRP A 228 3.38 12.28 -7.49
N ARG A 229 2.28 11.66 -7.07
CA ARG A 229 2.19 10.26 -6.67
C ARG A 229 1.39 9.54 -7.73
N MET A 230 2.05 8.65 -8.46
CA MET A 230 1.51 7.98 -9.63
C MET A 230 1.86 6.50 -9.57
N GLU A 231 1.03 5.65 -10.15
CA GLU A 231 1.38 4.24 -10.29
C GLU A 231 2.43 4.11 -11.40
N LEU A 232 3.70 3.97 -11.00
CA LEU A 232 4.85 3.89 -11.92
C LEU A 232 5.35 2.46 -12.10
N THR A 233 5.07 1.58 -11.13
CA THR A 233 5.35 0.14 -11.16
C THR A 233 4.55 -0.48 -12.30
N GLY A 234 5.23 -1.13 -13.24
CA GLY A 234 4.65 -1.57 -14.51
C GLY A 234 4.96 -0.60 -15.65
N PRO A 235 4.39 0.62 -15.70
CA PRO A 235 4.67 1.59 -16.77
C PRO A 235 6.14 1.93 -17.00
N VAL A 236 6.96 1.93 -15.95
CA VAL A 236 8.42 2.14 -16.09
C VAL A 236 9.09 0.97 -16.82
N GLN A 237 8.64 -0.27 -16.60
CA GLN A 237 9.15 -1.44 -17.33
C GLN A 237 8.61 -1.52 -18.74
N SER A 238 7.32 -1.22 -18.93
CA SER A 238 6.65 -1.33 -20.23
C SER A 238 6.96 -0.18 -21.18
N GLY A 239 7.62 0.87 -20.69
CA GLY A 239 7.94 2.09 -21.45
C GLY A 239 6.79 3.11 -21.51
N ASP A 240 5.69 2.87 -20.79
CA ASP A 240 4.48 3.70 -20.84
C ASP A 240 4.47 4.84 -19.79
N ALA A 241 5.47 4.90 -18.91
CA ALA A 241 5.52 5.89 -17.82
C ALA A 241 5.49 7.35 -18.30
N VAL A 242 6.22 7.68 -19.37
CA VAL A 242 6.27 9.04 -19.92
C VAL A 242 4.90 9.45 -20.47
N TYR A 243 4.20 8.52 -21.13
CA TYR A 243 2.84 8.74 -21.61
C TYR A 243 1.84 8.98 -20.46
N GLN A 244 1.90 8.21 -19.37
CA GLN A 244 1.05 8.43 -18.20
C GLN A 244 1.30 9.81 -17.57
N ILE A 245 2.56 10.24 -17.48
CA ILE A 245 2.93 11.55 -16.96
C ILE A 245 2.45 12.67 -17.89
N MET A 246 2.54 12.49 -19.21
CA MET A 246 1.99 13.41 -20.19
C MET A 246 0.46 13.55 -20.02
N VAL A 247 -0.28 12.44 -19.95
CA VAL A 247 -1.73 12.46 -19.71
C VAL A 247 -2.06 13.19 -18.41
N ARG A 248 -1.33 12.91 -17.32
CA ARG A 248 -1.51 13.59 -16.03
C ARG A 248 -1.25 15.10 -16.11
N THR A 249 -0.31 15.51 -16.96
CA THR A 249 0.07 16.91 -17.16
C THR A 249 -1.02 17.69 -17.91
N LEU A 250 -1.71 17.03 -18.84
CA LEU A 250 -2.85 17.57 -19.59
C LEU A 250 -4.11 17.52 -18.73
N HIS A 251 -4.10 18.27 -17.63
CA HIS A 251 -5.19 18.31 -16.68
C HIS A 251 -6.36 19.13 -17.22
N PHE A 252 -7.50 18.46 -17.45
CA PHE A 252 -8.77 19.11 -17.75
C PHE A 252 -9.38 19.70 -16.47
N ARG A 253 -9.87 20.94 -16.53
CA ARG A 253 -10.50 21.59 -15.37
C ARG A 253 -11.90 21.07 -15.07
N CYS A 254 -12.53 20.44 -16.06
CA CYS A 254 -13.89 19.95 -15.97
C CYS A 254 -13.91 18.45 -15.64
N GLU A 255 -14.89 18.02 -14.85
CA GLU A 255 -15.09 16.60 -14.52
C GLU A 255 -15.62 15.80 -15.72
N LYS A 256 -16.41 16.43 -16.60
CA LYS A 256 -16.95 15.83 -17.83
C LYS A 256 -16.48 16.61 -19.05
N VAL A 257 -15.82 15.90 -19.95
CA VAL A 257 -15.26 16.41 -21.21
C VAL A 257 -15.58 15.39 -22.29
N ASP A 258 -15.94 15.87 -23.47
CA ASP A 258 -16.27 15.00 -24.59
C ASP A 258 -15.03 14.20 -25.05
N ALA A 259 -15.26 12.98 -25.55
CA ALA A 259 -14.17 12.08 -25.93
C ALA A 259 -13.29 12.65 -27.05
N LEU A 260 -13.84 13.44 -27.98
CA LEU A 260 -13.07 14.04 -29.07
C LEU A 260 -12.04 15.03 -28.53
N SER A 261 -12.43 15.92 -27.61
CA SER A 261 -11.54 16.87 -26.94
C SER A 261 -10.46 16.16 -26.14
N VAL A 262 -10.82 15.14 -25.37
CA VAL A 262 -9.88 14.36 -24.55
C VAL A 262 -8.83 13.66 -25.41
N HIS A 263 -9.26 12.88 -26.39
CA HIS A 263 -8.36 12.14 -27.25
C HIS A 263 -7.55 13.04 -28.19
N SER A 264 -8.10 14.19 -28.61
CA SER A 264 -7.35 15.19 -29.39
C SER A 264 -6.23 15.82 -28.58
N ALA A 265 -6.47 16.21 -27.33
CA ALA A 265 -5.42 16.73 -26.46
C ALA A 265 -4.33 15.68 -26.19
N TRP A 266 -4.72 14.43 -25.94
CA TRP A 266 -3.77 13.33 -25.71
C TRP A 266 -2.93 12.99 -26.95
N LEU A 267 -3.54 12.90 -28.14
CA LEU A 267 -2.80 12.66 -29.38
C LEU A 267 -1.89 13.84 -29.72
N TRP A 268 -2.36 15.08 -29.56
CA TRP A 268 -1.54 16.27 -29.74
C TRP A 268 -0.33 16.24 -28.81
N GLY A 269 -0.54 15.95 -27.51
CA GLY A 269 0.52 15.80 -26.53
C GLY A 269 1.49 14.70 -26.92
N ALA A 270 0.98 13.54 -27.34
CA ALA A 270 1.77 12.39 -27.72
C ALA A 270 2.67 12.68 -28.92
N ARG A 271 2.16 13.41 -29.93
CA ARG A 271 2.97 13.86 -31.08
C ARG A 271 4.05 14.87 -30.65
N LYS A 272 3.75 15.78 -29.72
CA LYS A 272 4.74 16.74 -29.20
C LYS A 272 5.84 16.07 -28.40
N THR A 273 5.51 15.05 -27.60
CA THR A 273 6.46 14.40 -26.68
C THR A 273 7.04 13.09 -27.23
N GLY A 274 6.74 12.72 -28.49
CA GLY A 274 7.22 11.48 -29.11
C GLY A 274 6.60 10.20 -28.53
N GLN A 275 5.41 10.28 -27.93
CA GLN A 275 4.70 9.17 -27.27
C GLN A 275 3.55 8.61 -28.13
N GLU A 276 3.57 8.82 -29.45
CA GLU A 276 2.48 8.41 -30.35
C GLU A 276 2.25 6.89 -30.35
N GLN A 277 3.30 6.08 -30.24
CA GLN A 277 3.16 4.62 -30.16
C GLN A 277 2.41 4.19 -28.88
N ALA A 278 2.72 4.80 -27.73
CA ALA A 278 2.02 4.53 -26.47
C ALA A 278 0.54 4.94 -26.54
N TYR A 279 0.24 6.07 -27.18
CA TYR A 279 -1.14 6.49 -27.46
C TYR A 279 -1.88 5.45 -28.32
N ARG A 280 -1.30 5.03 -29.45
CA ARG A 280 -1.93 4.05 -30.37
C ARG A 280 -2.18 2.72 -29.68
N LYS A 281 -1.19 2.19 -28.95
CA LYS A 281 -1.32 0.95 -28.18
C LYS A 281 -2.47 1.03 -27.15
N ARG A 282 -2.64 2.17 -26.49
CA ARG A 282 -3.75 2.37 -25.53
C ARG A 282 -5.10 2.44 -26.24
N ARG A 283 -5.18 3.09 -27.41
CA ARG A 283 -6.39 3.11 -28.24
C ARG A 283 -6.82 1.74 -28.72
N GLU A 284 -5.87 0.89 -29.10
CA GLU A 284 -6.14 -0.50 -29.49
C GLU A 284 -6.75 -1.31 -28.32
N GLN A 285 -6.34 -1.02 -27.09
CA GLN A 285 -6.86 -1.68 -25.88
C GLN A 285 -8.26 -1.20 -25.49
N GLU A 286 -8.66 0.02 -25.88
CA GLU A 286 -9.97 0.60 -25.60
C GLU A 286 -11.09 0.04 -26.51
N GLY A 287 -10.72 -0.72 -27.56
CA GLY A 287 -11.64 -1.42 -28.45
C GLY A 287 -11.71 -0.83 -29.87
N ALA A 288 -12.17 -1.64 -30.82
CA ALA A 288 -12.14 -1.35 -32.27
C ALA A 288 -13.53 -1.22 -32.91
N ASP A 289 -14.54 -0.77 -32.15
CA ASP A 289 -15.89 -0.61 -32.67
C ASP A 289 -15.98 0.48 -33.77
N PRO A 290 -17.01 0.47 -34.64
CA PRO A 290 -17.11 1.44 -35.73
C PRO A 290 -17.19 2.90 -35.25
N LEU A 291 -17.71 3.14 -34.05
CA LEU A 291 -17.81 4.48 -33.47
C LEU A 291 -16.44 5.00 -33.03
N ALA A 292 -15.62 4.16 -32.41
CA ALA A 292 -14.25 4.43 -32.01
C ALA A 292 -13.36 4.70 -33.23
N GLN A 293 -13.54 3.97 -34.33
CA GLN A 293 -12.83 4.24 -35.58
C GLN A 293 -13.21 5.60 -36.18
N LYS A 294 -14.51 5.96 -36.14
CA LYS A 294 -14.97 7.27 -36.60
C LYS A 294 -14.41 8.39 -35.72
N LEU A 295 -14.42 8.21 -34.40
CA LEU A 295 -13.83 9.14 -33.44
C LEU A 295 -12.33 9.31 -33.68
N GLU A 296 -11.59 8.21 -33.89
CA GLU A 296 -10.15 8.26 -34.14
C GLU A 296 -9.81 9.05 -35.41
N LYS A 297 -10.57 8.87 -36.49
CA LYS A 297 -10.40 9.69 -37.70
C LYS A 297 -10.64 11.18 -37.45
N GLN A 298 -11.64 11.52 -36.63
CA GLN A 298 -11.92 12.91 -36.25
C GLN A 298 -10.81 13.49 -35.38
N VAL A 299 -10.28 12.71 -34.43
CA VAL A 299 -9.14 13.07 -33.58
C VAL A 299 -7.89 13.32 -34.43
N GLU A 300 -7.55 12.41 -35.35
CA GLU A 300 -6.39 12.56 -36.24
C GLU A 300 -6.51 13.79 -37.14
N ALA A 301 -7.70 14.05 -37.71
CA ALA A 301 -7.95 15.22 -38.53
C ALA A 301 -7.78 16.52 -37.73
N THR A 302 -8.38 16.59 -36.54
CA THR A 302 -8.31 17.75 -35.64
C THR A 302 -6.86 18.05 -35.25
N VAL A 303 -6.12 17.03 -34.79
CA VAL A 303 -4.73 17.21 -34.36
C VAL A 303 -3.82 17.56 -35.53
N THR A 304 -4.05 17.00 -36.71
CA THR A 304 -3.26 17.33 -37.91
C THR A 304 -3.46 18.78 -38.34
N GLN A 305 -4.71 19.29 -38.29
CA GLN A 305 -5.01 20.69 -38.54
C GLN A 305 -4.29 21.61 -37.54
N VAL A 306 -4.44 21.33 -36.24
CA VAL A 306 -3.80 22.14 -35.18
C VAL A 306 -2.28 22.13 -35.31
N LEU A 307 -1.66 20.98 -35.60
CA LEU A 307 -0.21 20.90 -35.73
C LEU A 307 0.35 21.72 -36.91
N ALA A 308 -0.47 22.01 -37.93
CA ALA A 308 -0.10 22.87 -39.05
C ALA A 308 -0.15 24.38 -38.71
N GLU A 309 -0.81 24.76 -37.61
CA GLU A 309 -0.92 26.15 -37.18
C GLU A 309 0.38 26.67 -36.51
N PRO A 310 0.59 28.00 -36.44
CA PRO A 310 1.67 28.59 -35.65
C PRO A 310 1.65 28.16 -34.18
N ARG A 311 2.83 28.15 -33.53
CA ARG A 311 2.96 27.70 -32.13
C ARG A 311 2.05 28.45 -31.14
N ALA A 312 1.84 29.74 -31.37
CA ALA A 312 0.97 30.55 -30.51
C ALA A 312 -0.50 30.12 -30.59
N ASP A 313 -0.96 29.74 -31.78
CA ASP A 313 -2.32 29.28 -32.01
C ASP A 313 -2.53 27.87 -31.43
N GLN A 314 -1.54 26.98 -31.58
CA GLN A 314 -1.54 25.68 -30.91
C GLN A 314 -1.64 25.83 -29.38
N ALA A 315 -0.86 26.75 -28.80
CA ALA A 315 -0.87 27.02 -27.37
C ALA A 315 -2.21 27.62 -26.89
N LYS A 316 -2.89 28.38 -27.74
CA LYS A 316 -4.24 28.90 -27.47
C LYS A 316 -5.26 27.77 -27.53
N TRP A 317 -5.21 26.95 -28.59
CA TRP A 317 -6.09 25.80 -28.78
C TRP A 317 -6.01 24.84 -27.59
N ILE A 318 -4.81 24.39 -27.20
CA ILE A 318 -4.69 23.40 -26.11
C ILE A 318 -5.22 23.94 -24.78
N ARG A 319 -4.97 25.22 -24.47
CA ARG A 319 -5.52 25.86 -23.26
C ARG A 319 -7.04 25.89 -23.30
N GLN A 320 -7.63 26.25 -24.44
CA GLN A 320 -9.08 26.22 -24.62
C GLN A 320 -9.63 24.81 -24.48
N THR A 321 -9.01 23.81 -25.11
CA THR A 321 -9.42 22.40 -25.02
C THR A 321 -9.39 21.86 -23.59
N LEU A 322 -8.36 22.20 -22.81
CA LEU A 322 -8.25 21.78 -21.40
C LEU A 322 -9.26 22.49 -20.48
N ASP A 323 -9.79 23.64 -20.92
CA ASP A 323 -10.82 24.41 -20.23
C ASP A 323 -12.25 24.11 -20.74
N THR A 324 -12.41 23.30 -21.80
CA THR A 324 -13.71 22.92 -22.36
C THR A 324 -14.45 21.96 -21.43
N CYS A 325 -15.69 22.29 -21.07
CA CYS A 325 -16.61 21.40 -20.35
C CYS A 325 -17.74 20.93 -21.27
N GLU A 326 -18.24 19.70 -21.07
CA GLU A 326 -19.54 19.33 -21.64
C GLU A 326 -20.65 20.19 -21.03
N VAL A 327 -21.48 20.80 -21.89
CA VAL A 327 -22.72 21.43 -21.44
C VAL A 327 -23.68 20.32 -21.04
N LYS A 328 -24.13 20.32 -19.77
CA LYS A 328 -25.23 19.43 -19.35
C LYS A 328 -26.41 19.67 -20.30
N ALA A 329 -26.79 18.64 -21.06
CA ALA A 329 -28.11 18.59 -21.66
C ALA A 329 -29.11 18.54 -20.49
N SER A 330 -29.73 19.68 -20.22
CA SER A 330 -30.85 19.86 -19.30
C SER A 330 -32.10 19.18 -19.84
#